data_AF-A0A533XSU2-F1
#
_entry.id   AF-A0A533XSU2-F1
#
_cell.length_a   1.000
_cell.length_b   1.000
_cell.length_c   1.000
_cell.angle_alpha   90.00
_cell.angle_beta   90.00
_cell.angle_gamma   90.00
#
_symmetry.space_group_name_H-M   'P 1'
#
loop_
_entity.id
_entity.type
_entity.pdbx_description
1 polymer ?
#
loop_
_entity_poly.entity_id
_entity_poly.type
_entity_poly.pdbx_seq_one_letter_code
_entity_poly.pdbx_strand_id
1 'polypeptide(L)'
;MLVLPRPSPRAEKHSADLTTKPQTGRPRSPVPAAAANPTIVRSSLASASTVPNNRTSMSLTESIKAEARALGFDAVGISRVTNSSQPSAEPTPSLPPDPATPLSHYLFSRLTEWLQRGYHGTMAWMTRDPSRRSDPQQVLPGCRSMVSVGMNYYTDNRANEQPGMGRIARYAWGKDYHTVMSRRLSQLEAKIAALAPGVTTRAYVDTGPIMEKAWAQKAGLGWIGKHSNLVSAARQPRGHL
;
A
#
# COMPACT_ATOMS: atom_id res chain seq x y z
N MET A 1 -1.27 -1.63 3.14
CA MET A 1 -1.67 -2.67 2.17
C MET A 1 -2.70 -2.07 1.20
N LEU A 2 -2.69 -2.38 -0.11
CA LEU A 2 -3.52 -1.70 -1.13
C LEU A 2 -4.31 -2.70 -2.01
N VAL A 3 -5.63 -2.48 -2.16
CA VAL A 3 -6.50 -3.14 -3.15
C VAL A 3 -7.10 -2.09 -4.08
N LEU A 4 -6.89 -2.23 -5.39
CA LEU A 4 -7.58 -1.43 -6.40
C LEU A 4 -8.80 -2.21 -6.92
N PRO A 5 -10.01 -1.64 -6.90
CA PRO A 5 -11.20 -2.31 -7.44
C PRO A 5 -11.11 -2.48 -8.96
N ARG A 6 -11.77 -3.53 -9.50
CA ARG A 6 -11.97 -3.68 -10.95
C ARG A 6 -12.97 -2.60 -11.43
N PRO A 7 -12.80 -2.00 -12.62
CA PRO A 7 -13.91 -1.31 -13.27
C PRO A 7 -15.01 -2.34 -13.57
N SER A 8 -16.22 -2.09 -13.07
CA SER A 8 -17.38 -2.92 -13.43
C SER A 8 -17.66 -2.77 -14.94
N PRO A 9 -18.01 -3.86 -15.64
CA PRO A 9 -18.47 -3.74 -17.01
C PRO A 9 -19.77 -2.94 -17.05
N ARG A 10 -19.80 -1.97 -17.95
CA ARG A 10 -20.91 -1.09 -18.28
C ARG A 10 -22.11 -1.95 -18.70
N ALA A 11 -23.20 -1.94 -17.94
CA ALA A 11 -24.45 -2.57 -18.36
C ALA A 11 -25.13 -1.67 -19.39
N GLU A 12 -25.20 -2.14 -20.63
CA GLU A 12 -26.04 -1.59 -21.69
C GLU A 12 -27.52 -1.88 -21.42
N LYS A 13 -28.35 -0.96 -21.90
CA LYS A 13 -29.79 -0.86 -21.72
C LYS A 13 -30.55 -2.05 -22.31
N HIS A 14 -31.64 -2.44 -21.66
CA HIS A 14 -32.80 -3.02 -22.34
C HIS A 14 -34.05 -2.19 -21.97
N SER A 15 -34.59 -1.50 -22.98
CA SER A 15 -35.94 -0.95 -23.00
C SER A 15 -36.93 -2.09 -23.22
N ALA A 16 -38.01 -2.12 -22.44
CA ALA A 16 -39.24 -2.81 -22.80
C ALA A 16 -40.42 -1.87 -22.56
N ASP A 17 -41.22 -1.80 -23.61
CA ASP A 17 -42.42 -1.03 -23.88
C ASP A 17 -43.62 -1.46 -23.01
N LEU A 18 -44.56 -0.53 -22.73
CA LEU A 18 -45.96 -0.80 -22.32
C LEU A 18 -46.81 0.50 -22.32
N THR A 19 -47.33 0.82 -23.52
CA THR A 19 -48.67 1.32 -23.90
C THR A 19 -49.72 1.89 -22.89
N THR A 20 -50.18 3.12 -23.20
CA THR A 20 -51.57 3.73 -23.15
C THR A 20 -52.29 3.98 -21.81
N LYS A 21 -53.00 5.09 -21.51
CA LYS A 21 -54.03 5.90 -22.25
C LYS A 21 -54.29 7.29 -21.51
N PRO A 22 -55.31 8.16 -21.82
CA PRO A 22 -55.09 9.54 -22.30
C PRO A 22 -55.81 10.68 -21.51
N GLN A 23 -55.84 11.88 -22.12
CA GLN A 23 -56.67 13.11 -21.90
C GLN A 23 -55.87 14.33 -21.39
N THR A 24 -56.06 15.60 -21.76
CA THR A 24 -56.85 16.40 -22.75
C THR A 24 -56.34 17.84 -22.60
N GLY A 25 -56.24 18.64 -23.67
CA GLY A 25 -56.08 20.11 -23.57
C GLY A 25 -55.32 20.75 -24.74
N ARG A 26 -56.02 21.59 -25.51
CA ARG A 26 -55.63 22.27 -26.76
C ARG A 26 -55.57 23.81 -26.48
N PRO A 27 -55.22 24.70 -27.44
CA PRO A 27 -53.90 25.01 -28.03
C PRO A 27 -53.53 26.53 -27.89
N ARG A 28 -52.34 26.95 -28.38
CA ARG A 28 -52.12 28.15 -29.23
C ARG A 28 -50.65 28.29 -29.68
N SER A 29 -50.48 28.61 -30.95
CA SER A 29 -49.23 28.83 -31.73
C SER A 29 -48.83 30.33 -31.75
N PRO A 30 -47.94 30.86 -32.64
CA PRO A 30 -46.49 30.63 -32.82
C PRO A 30 -45.61 31.92 -33.04
N VAL A 31 -44.26 31.82 -32.85
CA VAL A 31 -43.12 32.42 -33.67
C VAL A 31 -43.01 33.98 -33.77
N PRO A 32 -41.91 34.69 -34.21
CA PRO A 32 -40.55 34.36 -34.77
C PRO A 32 -39.35 34.96 -33.97
N ALA A 33 -38.05 34.63 -34.13
CA ALA A 33 -37.07 34.59 -35.24
C ALA A 33 -36.60 35.96 -35.81
N ALA A 34 -35.34 36.35 -35.56
CA ALA A 34 -34.46 37.23 -36.36
C ALA A 34 -33.08 37.32 -35.65
N ALA A 35 -31.92 36.93 -36.19
CA ALA A 35 -31.18 37.32 -37.41
C ALA A 35 -30.15 38.46 -37.18
N ALA A 36 -28.97 38.25 -37.78
CA ALA A 36 -27.96 39.22 -38.26
C ALA A 36 -26.71 39.57 -37.41
N ASN A 37 -25.59 38.99 -37.90
CA ASN A 37 -24.18 39.45 -37.96
C ASN A 37 -24.01 40.85 -38.64
N PRO A 38 -22.80 41.42 -38.93
CA PRO A 38 -21.41 41.15 -38.51
C PRO A 38 -20.50 42.41 -38.27
N THR A 39 -19.20 42.17 -38.03
CA THR A 39 -18.00 42.94 -38.52
C THR A 39 -17.35 44.02 -37.62
N ILE A 40 -16.07 43.82 -37.25
CA ILE A 40 -14.85 44.56 -37.71
C ILE A 40 -13.65 44.38 -36.72
N VAL A 41 -12.62 43.70 -37.23
CA VAL A 41 -11.16 43.99 -37.22
C VAL A 41 -10.47 44.49 -35.93
N ARG A 42 -9.48 43.73 -35.42
CA ARG A 42 -8.05 44.11 -35.48
C ARG A 42 -7.10 43.02 -34.95
N SER A 43 -5.99 42.93 -35.68
CA SER A 43 -4.78 42.12 -35.47
C SER A 43 -4.13 42.33 -34.11
N SER A 44 -3.68 41.24 -33.49
CA SER A 44 -2.49 41.25 -32.65
C SER A 44 -1.84 39.87 -32.68
N LEU A 45 -0.70 39.79 -33.36
CA LEU A 45 0.25 38.68 -33.26
C LEU A 45 0.91 38.76 -31.88
N ALA A 46 0.34 38.08 -30.89
CA ALA A 46 1.03 37.77 -29.66
C ALA A 46 1.68 36.40 -29.82
N SER A 47 3.01 36.39 -29.92
CA SER A 47 3.83 35.19 -29.90
C SER A 47 3.50 34.35 -28.66
N ALA A 48 2.77 33.26 -28.86
CA ALA A 48 2.60 32.23 -27.84
C ALA A 48 3.94 31.51 -27.69
N SER A 49 4.77 32.01 -26.77
CA SER A 49 5.90 31.25 -26.25
C SER A 49 5.32 30.02 -25.55
N THR A 50 5.26 28.91 -26.28
CA THR A 50 4.90 27.61 -25.74
C THR A 50 6.07 27.16 -24.88
N VAL A 51 6.05 27.58 -23.61
CA VAL A 51 6.88 26.95 -22.59
C VAL A 51 6.41 25.50 -22.52
N PRO A 52 7.25 24.49 -22.82
CA PRO A 52 6.86 23.11 -22.63
C PRO A 52 6.70 22.91 -21.12
N ASN A 53 5.45 22.86 -20.66
CA ASN A 53 5.09 22.63 -19.27
C ASN A 53 5.34 21.15 -18.97
N ASN A 54 6.61 20.76 -18.88
CA ASN A 54 7.02 19.40 -18.53
C ASN A 54 6.92 19.21 -17.01
N ARG A 55 5.72 19.41 -16.45
CA ARG A 55 5.41 18.86 -15.13
C ARG A 55 5.18 17.38 -15.34
N THR A 56 6.24 16.60 -15.16
CA THR A 56 6.14 15.16 -14.98
C THR A 56 5.20 14.92 -13.80
N SER A 57 3.94 14.57 -14.07
CA SER A 57 3.00 14.19 -13.02
C SER A 57 3.59 12.99 -12.29
N MET A 58 3.86 13.11 -10.99
CA MET A 58 4.38 11.99 -10.20
C MET A 58 3.47 10.78 -10.37
N SER A 59 4.06 9.61 -10.56
CA SER A 59 3.31 8.36 -10.54
C SER A 59 2.63 8.17 -9.17
N LEU A 60 1.58 7.34 -9.13
CA LEU A 60 0.93 6.99 -7.87
C LEU A 60 1.94 6.40 -6.85
N THR A 61 2.87 5.57 -7.32
CA THR A 61 3.94 5.00 -6.50
C THR A 61 4.82 6.07 -5.87
N GLU A 62 5.25 7.07 -6.64
CA GLU A 62 6.07 8.17 -6.15
C GLU A 62 5.30 9.05 -5.17
N SER A 63 4.03 9.35 -5.47
CA SER A 63 3.16 10.13 -4.60
C SER A 63 2.94 9.45 -3.24
N ILE A 64 2.68 8.14 -3.22
CA ILE A 64 2.53 7.38 -1.97
C ILE A 64 3.84 7.38 -1.17
N LYS A 65 4.99 7.17 -1.83
CA LYS A 65 6.30 7.21 -1.17
C LYS A 65 6.61 8.61 -0.62
N ALA A 66 6.21 9.67 -1.32
CA ALA A 66 6.40 11.05 -0.87
C ALA A 66 5.55 11.35 0.38
N GLU A 67 4.27 11.00 0.37
CA GLU A 67 3.38 11.15 1.54
C GLU A 67 3.89 10.36 2.75
N ALA A 68 4.35 9.12 2.55
CA ALA A 68 4.93 8.33 3.62
C ALA A 68 6.18 8.99 4.24
N ARG A 69 7.09 9.54 3.41
CA ARG A 69 8.26 10.27 3.93
C ARG A 69 7.85 11.54 4.66
N ALA A 70 6.85 12.28 4.15
CA ALA A 70 6.32 13.48 4.82
C ALA A 70 5.72 13.18 6.20
N LEU A 71 5.17 11.98 6.40
CA LEU A 71 4.67 11.49 7.69
C LEU A 71 5.79 11.00 8.63
N GLY A 72 7.05 11.04 8.19
CA GLY A 72 8.23 10.70 8.99
C GLY A 72 8.64 9.23 8.92
N PHE A 73 8.29 8.50 7.86
CA PHE A 73 8.86 7.18 7.57
C PHE A 73 10.22 7.34 6.87
N ASP A 74 11.28 6.82 7.49
CA ASP A 74 12.66 6.88 6.99
C ASP A 74 12.90 5.98 5.77
N ALA A 75 12.18 4.86 5.70
CA ALA A 75 12.26 3.90 4.60
C ALA A 75 10.85 3.57 4.10
N VAL A 76 10.67 3.53 2.78
CA VAL A 76 9.38 3.20 2.15
C VAL A 76 9.62 2.41 0.88
N GLY A 77 8.95 1.26 0.77
CA GLY A 77 8.99 0.39 -0.39
C GLY A 77 7.60 -0.12 -0.73
N ILE A 78 7.38 -0.44 -2.01
CA ILE A 78 6.12 -1.01 -2.48
C ILE A 78 6.45 -2.28 -3.24
N SER A 79 5.85 -3.39 -2.86
CA SER A 79 5.96 -4.67 -3.57
C SER A 79 4.62 -5.14 -4.09
N ARG A 80 4.66 -5.88 -5.20
CA ARG A 80 3.47 -6.51 -5.78
C ARG A 80 3.16 -7.82 -5.05
N VAL A 81 1.88 -8.01 -4.76
CA VAL A 81 1.32 -9.31 -4.36
C VAL A 81 0.88 -10.01 -5.64
N THR A 82 1.48 -11.16 -5.91
CA THR A 82 1.13 -12.02 -7.05
C THR A 82 0.03 -12.96 -6.60
N ASN A 83 -1.02 -13.11 -7.42
CA ASN A 83 -2.11 -14.04 -7.12
C ASN A 83 -1.54 -15.44 -6.91
N SER A 84 -1.79 -16.00 -5.74
CA SER A 84 -1.50 -17.38 -5.38
C SER A 84 -2.76 -18.19 -5.65
N SER A 85 -2.78 -18.97 -6.72
CA SER A 85 -3.61 -20.19 -6.71
C SER A 85 -3.10 -21.03 -5.54
N GLN A 86 -4.00 -21.56 -4.69
CA GLN A 86 -3.63 -22.33 -3.48
C GLN A 86 -2.45 -23.28 -3.74
N PRO A 87 -1.40 -23.30 -2.90
CA PRO A 87 -0.27 -24.19 -3.10
C PRO A 87 -0.72 -25.64 -2.91
N SER A 88 -0.57 -26.46 -3.95
CA SER A 88 -0.57 -27.92 -3.83
C SER A 88 0.66 -28.35 -3.03
N ALA A 89 0.43 -29.03 -1.92
CA ALA A 89 1.45 -29.40 -0.95
C ALA A 89 2.47 -30.40 -1.52
N GLU A 90 3.74 -30.03 -1.53
CA GLU A 90 4.78 -30.67 -0.72
C GLU A 90 5.89 -29.63 -0.41
N PRO A 91 6.37 -29.53 0.84
CA PRO A 91 7.48 -28.64 1.17
C PRO A 91 8.78 -29.19 0.58
N THR A 92 9.28 -28.62 -0.53
CA THR A 92 10.60 -28.98 -1.07
C THR A 92 11.70 -28.29 -0.25
N PRO A 93 12.54 -29.02 0.50
CA PRO A 93 13.54 -28.42 1.37
C PRO A 93 14.89 -28.43 0.65
N SER A 94 15.28 -27.35 -0.03
CA SER A 94 16.71 -27.00 -0.25
C SER A 94 16.99 -25.91 -1.29
N LEU A 95 16.06 -25.52 -2.17
CA LEU A 95 16.38 -24.57 -3.23
C LEU A 95 16.06 -23.11 -2.82
N PRO A 96 16.89 -22.13 -3.23
CA PRO A 96 16.44 -20.74 -3.24
C PRO A 96 15.12 -20.67 -4.02
N PRO A 97 14.16 -19.82 -3.61
CA PRO A 97 12.88 -19.75 -4.29
C PRO A 97 13.14 -19.50 -5.77
N ASP A 98 12.61 -20.38 -6.63
CA ASP A 98 12.47 -20.06 -8.04
C ASP A 98 11.86 -18.65 -8.12
N PRO A 99 12.47 -17.71 -8.86
CA PRO A 99 11.93 -16.35 -9.00
C PRO A 99 10.46 -16.34 -9.46
N ALA A 100 9.97 -17.41 -10.09
CA ALA A 100 8.56 -17.58 -10.46
C ALA A 100 7.65 -17.94 -9.28
N THR A 101 8.18 -18.45 -8.16
CA THR A 101 7.39 -18.85 -6.99
C THR A 101 6.81 -17.61 -6.28
N PRO A 102 5.48 -17.53 -6.09
CA PRO A 102 4.88 -16.48 -5.28
C PRO A 102 5.47 -16.45 -3.87
N LEU A 103 5.82 -15.25 -3.38
CA LEU A 103 6.39 -15.10 -2.04
C LEU A 103 5.51 -15.76 -0.96
N SER A 104 4.18 -15.68 -1.09
CA SER A 104 3.24 -16.31 -0.16
C SER A 104 3.44 -17.83 -0.04
N HIS A 105 3.72 -18.53 -1.15
CA HIS A 105 3.97 -19.97 -1.15
C HIS A 105 5.28 -20.31 -0.47
N TYR A 106 6.34 -19.55 -0.78
CA TYR A 106 7.63 -19.71 -0.14
C TYR A 106 7.52 -19.50 1.38
N LEU A 107 6.85 -18.43 1.81
CA LEU A 107 6.63 -18.15 3.24
C LEU A 107 5.82 -19.24 3.94
N PHE A 108 4.78 -19.76 3.29
CA PHE A 108 3.98 -20.84 3.82
C PHE A 108 4.80 -22.12 4.01
N SER A 109 5.57 -22.52 2.99
CA SER A 109 6.45 -23.69 3.05
C SER A 109 7.46 -23.57 4.19
N ARG A 110 8.17 -22.42 4.27
CA ARG A 110 9.19 -22.18 5.31
C ARG A 110 8.60 -22.10 6.71
N LEU A 111 7.44 -21.49 6.87
CA LEU A 111 6.76 -21.46 8.17
C LEU A 111 6.33 -22.87 8.59
N THR A 112 5.75 -23.64 7.66
CA THR A 112 5.31 -25.02 7.94
C THR A 112 6.48 -25.90 8.36
N GLU A 113 7.60 -25.85 7.63
CA GLU A 113 8.83 -26.56 7.99
C GLU A 113 9.34 -26.16 9.38
N TRP A 114 9.37 -24.85 9.67
CA TRP A 114 9.84 -24.31 10.94
C TRP A 114 8.92 -24.72 12.11
N LEU A 115 7.60 -24.79 11.88
CA LEU A 115 6.62 -25.26 12.85
C LEU A 115 6.76 -26.76 13.12
N GLN A 116 6.92 -27.58 12.08
CA GLN A 116 7.13 -29.03 12.18
C GLN A 116 8.38 -29.39 12.98
N ARG A 117 9.43 -28.57 12.88
CA ARG A 117 10.66 -28.73 13.68
C ARG A 117 10.53 -28.25 15.14
N GLY A 118 9.37 -27.72 15.54
CA GLY A 118 9.14 -27.23 16.90
C GLY A 118 9.89 -25.94 17.25
N TYR A 119 10.37 -25.18 16.25
CA TYR A 119 11.23 -24.00 16.49
C TYR A 119 10.48 -22.78 17.04
N HIS A 120 9.15 -22.88 17.24
CA HIS A 120 8.32 -21.81 17.77
C HIS A 120 8.39 -21.64 19.29
N GLY A 121 9.02 -22.57 20.02
CA GLY A 121 9.12 -22.51 21.47
C GLY A 121 7.73 -22.33 22.10
N THR A 122 7.55 -21.26 22.87
CA THR A 122 6.28 -20.94 23.55
C THR A 122 5.30 -20.12 22.70
N MET A 123 5.63 -19.78 21.43
CA MET A 123 4.79 -18.97 20.55
C MET A 123 3.64 -19.77 19.93
N ALA A 124 2.75 -20.31 20.75
CA ALA A 124 1.61 -21.13 20.31
C ALA A 124 0.67 -20.39 19.32
N TRP A 125 0.69 -19.06 19.29
CA TRP A 125 -0.06 -18.27 18.32
C TRP A 125 0.46 -18.41 16.87
N MET A 126 1.68 -18.92 16.67
CA MET A 126 2.26 -19.17 15.34
C MET A 126 1.60 -20.35 14.62
N THR A 127 1.03 -21.31 15.36
CA THR A 127 0.41 -22.52 14.79
C THR A 127 -1.04 -22.31 14.35
N ARG A 128 -1.70 -21.23 14.80
CA ARG A 128 -3.16 -21.05 14.64
C ARG A 128 -3.63 -20.99 13.18
N ASP A 129 -2.91 -20.25 12.34
CA ASP A 129 -3.28 -20.07 10.93
C ASP A 129 -2.05 -19.68 10.09
N PRO A 130 -1.22 -20.67 9.68
CA PRO A 130 -0.03 -20.44 8.87
C PRO A 130 -0.34 -19.86 7.49
N SER A 131 -1.47 -20.23 6.90
CA SER A 131 -1.92 -19.75 5.59
C SER A 131 -2.20 -18.25 5.62
N ARG A 132 -2.95 -17.78 6.61
CA ARG A 132 -3.26 -16.36 6.78
C ARG A 132 -2.02 -15.50 7.06
N ARG A 133 -1.02 -16.06 7.76
CA ARG A 133 0.28 -15.39 8.00
C ARG A 133 1.14 -15.20 6.76
N SER A 134 1.01 -16.14 5.84
CA SER A 134 1.90 -16.24 4.67
C SER A 134 1.34 -15.47 3.48
N ASP A 135 0.02 -15.35 3.36
CA ASP A 135 -0.65 -14.72 2.23
C ASP A 135 -1.51 -13.50 2.66
N PRO A 136 -1.09 -12.26 2.31
CA PRO A 136 -1.86 -11.05 2.58
C PRO A 136 -3.28 -11.06 2.00
N GLN A 137 -3.54 -11.83 0.95
CA GLN A 137 -4.87 -11.94 0.35
C GLN A 137 -5.88 -12.64 1.25
N GLN A 138 -5.43 -13.45 2.22
CA GLN A 138 -6.29 -14.06 3.25
C GLN A 138 -6.71 -13.03 4.31
N VAL A 139 -5.97 -11.94 4.43
CA VAL A 139 -6.22 -10.87 5.41
C VAL A 139 -7.02 -9.73 4.79
N LEU A 140 -6.75 -9.43 3.52
CA LEU A 140 -7.50 -8.48 2.70
C LEU A 140 -7.73 -9.09 1.31
N PRO A 141 -8.93 -9.66 1.06
CA PRO A 141 -9.26 -10.25 -0.23
C PRO A 141 -8.98 -9.30 -1.40
N GLY A 142 -8.29 -9.80 -2.42
CA GLY A 142 -7.89 -9.01 -3.58
C GLY A 142 -6.67 -8.11 -3.37
N CYS A 143 -5.90 -8.26 -2.29
CA CYS A 143 -4.68 -7.50 -2.04
C CYS A 143 -3.70 -7.58 -3.23
N ARG A 144 -3.34 -6.41 -3.81
CA ARG A 144 -2.47 -6.33 -4.99
C ARG A 144 -1.08 -5.80 -4.68
N SER A 145 -0.92 -5.03 -3.63
CA SER A 145 0.38 -4.52 -3.22
C SER A 145 0.53 -4.32 -1.71
N MET A 146 1.78 -4.46 -1.28
CA MET A 146 2.23 -4.21 0.07
C MET A 146 3.06 -2.93 0.08
N VAL A 147 2.66 -1.99 0.92
CA VAL A 147 3.45 -0.79 1.24
C VAL A 147 4.16 -1.08 2.55
N SER A 148 5.47 -1.23 2.49
CA SER A 148 6.32 -1.50 3.64
C SER A 148 7.02 -0.21 4.05
N VAL A 149 6.94 0.13 5.33
CA VAL A 149 7.54 1.34 5.89
C VAL A 149 8.49 0.99 7.03
N GLY A 150 9.51 1.81 7.24
CA GLY A 150 10.46 1.69 8.32
C GLY A 150 10.69 3.04 8.98
N MET A 151 10.86 3.03 10.30
CA MET A 151 11.26 4.19 11.10
C MET A 151 12.54 3.89 11.86
N ASN A 152 13.43 4.87 11.89
CA ASN A 152 14.63 4.83 12.69
C ASN A 152 14.27 5.18 14.15
N TYR A 153 14.59 4.27 15.06
CA TYR A 153 14.43 4.47 16.51
C TYR A 153 15.77 4.77 17.20
N TYR A 154 16.84 5.01 16.43
CA TYR A 154 18.13 5.41 16.98
C TYR A 154 18.00 6.72 17.76
N THR A 155 18.70 6.78 18.88
CA THR A 155 18.80 7.97 19.74
C THR A 155 20.19 7.96 20.35
N ASP A 156 20.78 9.15 20.54
CA ASP A 156 22.07 9.29 21.21
C ASP A 156 22.01 9.06 22.73
N ASN A 157 20.80 8.87 23.26
CA ASN A 157 20.61 8.44 24.64
C ASN A 157 21.42 7.15 24.92
N ARG A 158 22.08 7.13 26.07
CA ARG A 158 22.81 5.98 26.59
C ARG A 158 22.09 5.43 27.80
N ALA A 159 22.14 4.11 27.97
CA ALA A 159 21.64 3.49 29.19
C ALA A 159 22.52 3.91 30.36
N ASN A 160 21.95 3.98 31.56
CA ASN A 160 22.76 4.06 32.77
C ASN A 160 23.43 2.71 33.01
N GLU A 161 24.76 2.67 33.03
CA GLU A 161 25.57 1.45 33.16
C GLU A 161 26.18 1.29 34.56
N GLN A 162 25.64 1.98 35.58
CA GLN A 162 26.04 1.78 36.97
C GLN A 162 25.76 0.33 37.44
N PRO A 163 26.56 -0.20 38.39
CA PRO A 163 26.31 -1.51 38.98
C PRO A 163 24.88 -1.64 39.51
N GLY A 164 24.21 -2.74 39.19
CA GLY A 164 22.81 -2.97 39.54
C GLY A 164 21.78 -2.45 38.53
N MET A 165 22.21 -1.74 37.47
CA MET A 165 21.32 -1.31 36.38
C MET A 165 21.39 -2.26 35.18
N GLY A 166 20.22 -2.69 34.69
CA GLY A 166 20.09 -3.51 33.48
C GLY A 166 19.96 -2.67 32.21
N ARG A 167 20.26 -3.28 31.06
CA ARG A 167 20.07 -2.64 29.74
C ARG A 167 18.74 -3.05 29.14
N ILE A 168 17.92 -2.07 28.76
CA ILE A 168 16.70 -2.27 27.99
C ILE A 168 17.02 -2.09 26.51
N ALA A 169 16.47 -2.96 25.65
CA ALA A 169 16.64 -2.84 24.21
C ALA A 169 16.12 -1.49 23.70
N ARG A 170 16.86 -0.86 22.77
CA ARG A 170 16.59 0.52 22.32
C ARG A 170 15.20 0.71 21.69
N TYR A 171 14.65 -0.32 21.05
CA TYR A 171 13.30 -0.25 20.46
C TYR A 171 12.19 -0.07 21.52
N ALA A 172 12.47 -0.41 22.78
CA ALA A 172 11.54 -0.27 23.89
C ALA A 172 11.72 1.06 24.66
N TRP A 173 12.51 1.99 24.12
CA TRP A 173 12.73 3.30 24.74
C TRP A 173 11.69 4.31 24.27
N GLY A 174 11.23 5.16 25.20
CA GLY A 174 10.29 6.23 24.89
C GLY A 174 8.84 5.74 24.76
N LYS A 175 8.11 6.32 23.81
CA LYS A 175 6.70 5.95 23.56
C LYS A 175 6.63 4.59 22.86
N ASP A 176 5.63 3.80 23.22
CA ASP A 176 5.34 2.54 22.54
C ASP A 176 5.24 2.74 21.02
N TYR A 177 6.09 2.02 20.28
CA TYR A 177 6.19 2.14 18.84
C TYR A 177 4.88 1.75 18.15
N HIS A 178 4.07 0.87 18.73
CA HIS A 178 2.76 0.51 18.18
C HIS A 178 1.84 1.72 18.07
N THR A 179 1.84 2.59 19.08
CA THR A 179 1.02 3.80 19.09
C THR A 179 1.51 4.81 18.04
N VAL A 180 2.83 5.01 17.97
CA VAL A 180 3.43 5.95 17.01
C VAL A 180 3.22 5.48 15.57
N MET A 181 3.50 4.21 15.29
CA MET A 181 3.36 3.58 13.97
C MET A 181 1.90 3.54 13.53
N SER A 182 0.98 3.06 14.38
CA SER A 182 -0.46 2.95 14.02
C SER A 182 -1.07 4.29 13.64
N ARG A 183 -0.71 5.36 14.37
CA ARG A 183 -1.18 6.71 14.06
C ARG A 183 -0.68 7.19 12.69
N ARG A 184 0.61 7.03 12.40
CA ARG A 184 1.20 7.44 11.11
C ARG A 184 0.70 6.58 9.95
N LEU A 185 0.50 5.28 10.18
CA LEU A 185 -0.10 4.38 9.20
C LEU A 185 -1.54 4.79 8.88
N SER A 186 -2.35 5.13 9.88
CA SER A 186 -3.72 5.62 9.65
C SER A 186 -3.75 6.91 8.82
N GLN A 187 -2.81 7.83 9.08
CA GLN A 187 -2.64 9.03 8.26
C GLN A 187 -2.24 8.69 6.82
N LEU A 188 -1.32 7.75 6.64
CA LEU A 188 -0.91 7.28 5.32
C LEU A 188 -2.05 6.61 4.56
N GLU A 189 -2.89 5.81 5.23
CA GLU A 189 -4.09 5.22 4.63
C GLU A 189 -5.06 6.29 4.12
N ALA A 190 -5.31 7.35 4.91
CA ALA A 190 -6.13 8.48 4.48
C ALA A 190 -5.53 9.21 3.25
N LYS A 191 -4.20 9.41 3.23
CA LYS A 191 -3.50 10.00 2.08
C LYS A 191 -3.62 9.12 0.83
N ILE A 192 -3.44 7.81 0.98
CA ILE A 192 -3.58 6.85 -0.10
C ILE A 192 -5.03 6.85 -0.65
N ALA A 193 -6.03 6.92 0.22
CA ALA A 193 -7.43 6.99 -0.18
C ALA A 193 -7.76 8.25 -0.99
N ALA A 194 -7.14 9.38 -0.64
CA ALA A 194 -7.27 10.62 -1.41
C ALA A 194 -6.57 10.54 -2.78
N LEU A 195 -5.41 9.90 -2.87
CA LEU A 195 -4.66 9.72 -4.12
C LEU A 195 -5.30 8.69 -5.07
N ALA A 196 -5.96 7.67 -4.51
CA ALA A 196 -6.59 6.59 -5.27
C ALA A 196 -7.99 6.29 -4.71
N PRO A 197 -9.03 7.02 -5.15
CA PRO A 197 -10.40 6.80 -4.70
C PRO A 197 -10.88 5.36 -4.92
N GLY A 198 -11.60 4.82 -3.93
CA GLY A 198 -12.13 3.45 -3.96
C GLY A 198 -11.12 2.37 -3.55
N VAL A 199 -9.91 2.75 -3.16
CA VAL A 199 -8.93 1.82 -2.59
C VAL A 199 -9.39 1.26 -1.25
N THR A 200 -9.14 -0.03 -1.02
CA THR A 200 -9.24 -0.63 0.32
C THR A 200 -7.85 -0.83 0.89
N THR A 201 -7.64 -0.37 2.13
CA THR A 201 -6.38 -0.53 2.84
C THR A 201 -6.58 -1.25 4.16
N ARG A 202 -5.49 -1.85 4.64
CA ARG A 202 -5.40 -2.36 6.00
C ARG A 202 -3.95 -2.23 6.47
N ALA A 203 -3.79 -1.62 7.63
CA ALA A 203 -2.50 -1.42 8.28
C ALA A 203 -2.28 -2.45 9.40
N TYR A 204 -1.00 -2.79 9.62
CA TYR A 204 -0.54 -3.58 10.74
C TYR A 204 0.80 -3.03 11.24
N VAL A 205 1.05 -3.28 12.52
CA VAL A 205 2.35 -3.13 13.18
C VAL A 205 2.48 -4.26 14.19
N ASP A 206 3.38 -5.22 13.95
CA ASP A 206 3.80 -6.35 14.80
C ASP A 206 2.70 -7.38 15.20
N THR A 207 1.51 -6.89 15.52
CA THR A 207 0.33 -7.62 15.99
C THR A 207 -0.45 -8.34 14.88
N GLY A 208 -0.13 -8.04 13.61
CA GLY A 208 -0.85 -8.58 12.45
C GLY A 208 -0.43 -10.00 12.07
N PRO A 209 -1.30 -10.78 11.42
CA PRO A 209 -0.93 -12.07 10.85
C PRO A 209 -0.25 -11.85 9.49
N ILE A 210 0.87 -11.12 9.45
CA ILE A 210 1.64 -10.87 8.21
C ILE A 210 3.13 -10.99 8.53
N MET A 211 3.89 -11.67 7.68
CA MET A 211 5.35 -11.74 7.80
C MET A 211 6.03 -10.46 7.29
N GLU A 212 5.95 -9.38 8.08
CA GLU A 212 6.36 -8.02 7.71
C GLU A 212 7.79 -7.96 7.16
N LYS A 213 8.75 -8.64 7.80
CA LYS A 213 10.17 -8.62 7.39
C LYS A 213 10.38 -9.14 5.96
N ALA A 214 9.68 -10.20 5.57
CA ALA A 214 9.79 -10.77 4.22
C ALA A 214 9.21 -9.83 3.15
N TRP A 215 8.05 -9.21 3.45
CA TRP A 215 7.45 -8.22 2.56
C TRP A 215 8.27 -6.93 2.47
N ALA A 216 8.93 -6.53 3.56
CA ALA A 216 9.85 -5.40 3.57
C ALA A 216 11.10 -5.68 2.71
N GLN A 217 11.67 -6.88 2.79
CA GLN A 217 12.76 -7.30 1.90
C GLN A 217 12.30 -7.28 0.43
N LYS A 218 11.15 -7.88 0.11
CA LYS A 218 10.60 -7.87 -1.26
C LYS A 218 10.30 -6.45 -1.77
N ALA A 219 9.95 -5.53 -0.87
CA ALA A 219 9.72 -4.12 -1.18
C ALA A 219 11.01 -3.30 -1.29
N GLY A 220 12.18 -3.89 -1.06
CA GLY A 220 13.48 -3.25 -1.21
C GLY A 220 13.93 -2.40 -0.02
N LEU A 221 13.37 -2.61 1.18
CA LEU A 221 13.82 -1.88 2.38
C LEU A 221 15.18 -2.38 2.91
N GLY A 222 15.62 -3.56 2.49
CA GLY A 222 16.82 -4.19 3.02
C GLY A 222 16.87 -5.69 2.75
N TRP A 223 17.72 -6.41 3.48
CA TRP A 223 17.84 -7.87 3.45
C TRP A 223 17.69 -8.47 4.85
N ILE A 224 17.22 -9.71 4.94
CA ILE A 224 17.14 -10.41 6.22
C ILE A 224 18.51 -11.00 6.55
N GLY A 225 19.11 -10.55 7.66
CA GLY A 225 20.39 -11.07 8.15
C GLY A 225 20.27 -12.44 8.81
N LYS A 226 21.42 -13.09 9.09
CA LYS A 226 21.46 -14.40 9.79
C LYS A 226 20.76 -14.38 11.16
N HIS A 227 20.72 -13.21 11.80
CA HIS A 227 20.01 -12.96 13.06
C HIS A 227 18.49 -12.72 12.87
N SER A 228 17.92 -13.02 11.70
CA SER A 228 16.49 -12.88 11.36
C SER A 228 15.90 -11.46 11.35
N ASN A 229 16.72 -10.41 11.48
CA ASN A 229 16.24 -9.03 11.38
C ASN A 229 16.50 -8.48 9.98
N LEU A 230 15.62 -7.58 9.54
CA LEU A 230 15.81 -6.82 8.33
C LEU A 230 16.90 -5.76 8.57
N VAL A 231 17.91 -5.75 7.70
CA VAL A 231 19.02 -4.80 7.71
C VAL A 231 18.87 -3.91 6.49
N SER A 232 18.85 -2.60 6.69
CA SER A 232 18.81 -1.62 5.61
C SER A 232 20.22 -1.23 5.18
N ALA A 233 20.44 -1.07 3.87
CA ALA A 233 21.69 -0.54 3.32
C ALA A 233 21.79 0.99 3.47
N ALA A 234 20.66 1.66 3.70
CA ALA A 234 20.61 3.11 3.78
C ALA A 234 21.34 3.58 5.04
N ARG A 235 22.56 4.11 4.87
CA ARG A 235 23.20 4.95 5.87
C ARG A 235 22.42 6.26 5.93
N GLN A 236 21.61 6.43 6.96
CA GLN A 236 21.09 7.75 7.30
C GLN A 236 22.27 8.62 7.76
N PRO A 237 22.38 9.88 7.30
CA PRO A 237 23.37 10.81 7.83
C PRO A 237 23.15 10.94 9.34
N ARG A 238 24.24 10.95 10.10
CA ARG A 238 24.21 11.24 11.55
C ARG A 238 23.83 12.71 11.74
N GLY A 239 22.54 13.00 11.68
CA GLY A 239 22.01 14.31 12.03
C GLY A 239 22.22 14.54 13.52
N HIS A 240 23.16 15.41 13.87
CA HIS A 240 23.25 16.00 15.19
C HIS A 240 22.00 16.86 15.36
N LEU A 241 21.18 16.55 16.36
CA LEU A 241 20.26 17.52 16.94
C LEU A 241 21.05 18.42 17.90
#